data_AF-A0A3D3FBG4-F1
#
_entry.id   AF-A0A3D3FBG4-F1
#
_cell.length_a   1.000
_cell.length_b   1.000
_cell.length_c   1.000
_cell.angle_alpha   90.00
_cell.angle_beta   90.00
_cell.angle_gamma   90.00
#
_symmetry.space_group_name_H-M   'P 1'
#
loop_
_entity.id
_entity.type
_entity.pdbx_description
1 polymer ?
#
loop_
_entity_poly.entity_id
_entity_poly.type
_entity_poly.pdbx_seq_one_letter_code
_entity_poly.pdbx_strand_id
1 'polypeptide(L)'
;MLQHKDTTIVSEIKDFFTSSEKAVSVILDILSSLKFSDKHFGFSTACNLRFSSSLKLTLLLLFPFFQVSDPLAYGSSGVYKIIACGKDVFYRLLSNSVINWRQFGYSITGQLIKKTERSDDEPSENPRCLIIDDTDFPKTGKCLELIGKVFSHVTGKCILGFKALFLCYFDGKSCFALDFSFHGEKV
;
A
#
# COMPACT_ATOMS: atom_id res chain seq x y z
N MET A 1 20.55 14.35 -17.23
CA MET A 1 20.96 12.93 -17.13
C MET A 1 21.91 12.85 -15.95
N LEU A 2 21.48 12.32 -14.79
CA LEU A 2 22.30 12.29 -13.57
C LEU A 2 23.38 11.20 -13.70
N GLN A 3 24.65 11.59 -13.60
CA GLN A 3 25.84 10.74 -13.78
C GLN A 3 26.40 10.15 -12.47
N HIS A 4 25.68 10.26 -11.35
CA HIS A 4 26.06 9.58 -10.11
C HIS A 4 25.09 8.43 -9.84
N LYS A 5 25.54 7.19 -10.10
CA LYS A 5 24.86 6.00 -9.62
C LYS A 5 25.30 5.79 -8.17
N ASP A 6 24.50 6.25 -7.21
CA ASP A 6 24.67 5.86 -5.81
C ASP A 6 24.43 4.35 -5.68
N THR A 7 25.51 3.59 -5.54
CA THR A 7 25.45 2.12 -5.33
C THR A 7 25.22 1.74 -3.87
N THR A 8 25.31 2.70 -2.95
CA THR A 8 25.26 2.51 -1.49
C THR A 8 23.90 2.01 -1.00
N ILE A 9 22.82 2.45 -1.65
CA ILE A 9 21.43 2.08 -1.29
C ILE A 9 21.22 0.56 -1.43
N VAL A 10 21.85 -0.08 -2.42
CA VAL A 10 21.65 -1.52 -2.66
C VAL A 10 22.44 -2.37 -1.67
N SER A 11 23.61 -1.91 -1.20
CA SER A 11 24.39 -2.63 -0.19
C SER A 11 23.69 -2.68 1.17
N GLU A 12 22.99 -1.61 1.58
CA GLU A 12 22.23 -1.57 2.84
C GLU A 12 21.08 -2.60 2.85
N ILE A 13 20.46 -2.83 1.70
CA ILE A 13 19.38 -3.81 1.52
C ILE A 13 19.90 -5.25 1.61
N LYS A 14 21.18 -5.49 1.31
CA LYS A 14 21.78 -6.84 1.34
C LYS A 14 21.77 -7.45 2.74
N ASP A 15 21.97 -6.63 3.78
CA ASP A 15 21.98 -7.07 5.18
C ASP A 15 20.55 -7.39 5.70
N PHE A 16 19.54 -6.83 5.04
CA PHE A 16 18.14 -7.17 5.29
C PHE A 16 17.78 -8.53 4.68
N PHE A 17 18.18 -8.78 3.43
CA PHE A 17 17.90 -10.03 2.70
C PHE A 17 19.00 -11.09 2.86
N THR A 18 19.63 -11.20 4.03
CA THR A 18 20.66 -12.24 4.30
C THR A 18 20.12 -13.66 4.15
N SER A 19 18.83 -13.85 4.44
CA SER A 19 18.08 -15.05 4.10
C SER A 19 16.63 -14.67 3.77
N SER A 20 15.97 -15.45 2.91
CA SER A 20 14.56 -15.27 2.57
C SER A 20 13.65 -15.37 3.82
N GLU A 21 14.04 -16.22 4.77
CA GLU A 21 13.30 -16.45 6.02
C GLU A 21 13.34 -15.23 6.94
N LYS A 22 14.52 -14.58 7.07
CA LYS A 22 14.68 -13.38 7.90
C LYS A 22 13.83 -12.23 7.38
N ALA A 23 13.84 -11.98 6.08
CA ALA A 23 13.05 -10.92 5.47
C ALA A 23 11.54 -11.14 5.69
N VAL A 24 11.05 -12.37 5.47
CA VAL A 24 9.64 -12.72 5.70
C VAL A 24 9.28 -12.59 7.19
N SER A 25 10.13 -13.05 8.10
CA SER A 25 9.91 -12.90 9.55
C SER A 25 9.78 -11.43 9.92
N VAL A 26 10.70 -10.58 9.47
CA VAL A 26 10.67 -9.14 9.79
C VAL A 26 9.40 -8.48 9.25
N ILE A 27 8.97 -8.82 8.03
CA ILE A 27 7.72 -8.32 7.45
C ILE A 27 6.53 -8.75 8.32
N LEU A 28 6.45 -10.02 8.71
CA LEU A 28 5.37 -10.53 9.56
C LEU A 28 5.39 -9.92 10.96
N ASP A 29 6.58 -9.66 11.52
CA ASP A 29 6.76 -8.99 12.81
C ASP A 29 6.29 -7.54 12.75
N ILE A 30 6.62 -6.81 11.67
CA ILE A 30 6.10 -5.47 11.43
C ILE A 30 4.57 -5.52 11.31
N LEU A 31 4.03 -6.38 10.44
CA LEU A 31 2.58 -6.49 10.22
C LEU A 31 1.81 -6.87 11.48
N SER A 32 2.32 -7.81 12.28
CA SER A 32 1.69 -8.22 13.54
C SER A 32 1.78 -7.13 14.62
N SER A 33 2.77 -6.25 14.52
CA SER A 33 2.92 -5.11 15.44
C SER A 33 1.97 -3.95 15.15
N LEU A 34 1.33 -3.92 13.98
CA LEU A 34 0.33 -2.93 13.60
C LEU A 34 -1.02 -3.30 14.22
N LYS A 35 -1.53 -2.42 15.09
CA LYS A 35 -2.78 -2.67 15.83
C LYS A 35 -3.92 -1.85 15.25
N PHE A 36 -5.07 -2.47 15.06
CA PHE A 36 -6.30 -1.79 14.70
C PHE A 36 -7.50 -2.50 15.29
N SER A 37 -8.58 -1.76 15.53
CA SER A 37 -9.83 -2.31 16.02
C SER A 37 -10.75 -2.59 14.84
N ASP A 38 -11.13 -3.86 14.66
CA ASP A 38 -12.05 -4.26 13.58
C ASP A 38 -13.33 -3.42 13.59
N LYS A 39 -13.93 -3.22 14.76
CA LYS A 39 -15.18 -2.45 14.92
C LYS A 39 -15.01 -0.97 14.58
N HIS A 40 -13.88 -0.37 14.97
CA HIS A 40 -13.63 1.07 14.77
C HIS A 40 -13.58 1.44 13.29
N PHE A 41 -13.04 0.57 12.46
CA PHE A 41 -12.89 0.82 11.02
C PHE A 41 -14.00 0.18 10.18
N GLY A 42 -15.01 -0.45 10.78
CA GLY A 42 -16.14 -1.06 10.05
C GLY A 42 -15.84 -2.45 9.47
N PHE A 43 -14.80 -3.14 9.94
CA PHE A 43 -14.54 -4.52 9.55
C PHE A 43 -15.62 -5.44 10.12
N SER A 44 -16.21 -6.27 9.27
CA SER A 44 -17.27 -7.21 9.67
C SER A 44 -16.73 -8.27 10.63
N THR A 45 -17.43 -8.49 11.75
CA THR A 45 -17.19 -9.59 12.70
C THR A 45 -18.41 -10.49 12.77
N ALA A 46 -18.78 -11.14 11.66
CA ALA A 46 -19.84 -12.14 11.68
C ALA A 46 -19.31 -13.46 12.25
N CYS A 47 -20.13 -14.15 13.05
CA CYS A 47 -19.76 -15.39 13.74
C CYS A 47 -19.47 -16.57 12.80
N ASN A 48 -19.96 -16.51 11.56
CA ASN A 48 -19.75 -17.52 10.53
C ASN A 48 -18.64 -17.17 9.53
N LEU A 49 -17.82 -16.15 9.82
CA LEU A 49 -16.67 -15.83 8.98
C LEU A 49 -15.61 -16.93 9.08
N ARG A 50 -15.45 -17.71 7.99
CA ARG A 50 -14.37 -18.69 7.86
C ARG A 50 -12.97 -18.05 7.90
N PHE A 51 -12.85 -16.81 7.41
CA PHE A 51 -11.62 -16.03 7.43
C PHE A 51 -11.91 -14.66 8.06
N SER A 52 -11.12 -14.27 9.06
CA SER A 52 -11.24 -12.96 9.71
C SER A 52 -10.83 -11.83 8.76
N SER A 53 -11.35 -10.61 9.00
CA SER A 53 -10.99 -9.43 8.20
C SER A 53 -9.50 -9.10 8.29
N SER A 54 -8.92 -9.22 9.48
CA SER A 54 -7.48 -9.01 9.70
C SER A 54 -6.63 -10.01 8.91
N LEU A 55 -7.00 -11.30 8.88
CA LEU A 55 -6.29 -12.30 8.07
C LEU A 55 -6.34 -11.97 6.57
N LYS A 56 -7.53 -11.62 6.06
CA LYS A 56 -7.69 -11.22 4.65
C LYS A 56 -6.81 -10.02 4.30
N LEU A 57 -6.76 -9.03 5.19
CA LEU A 57 -5.95 -7.83 5.02
C LEU A 57 -4.45 -8.16 5.06
N THR A 58 -4.01 -8.97 6.02
CA THR A 58 -2.62 -9.43 6.10
C THR A 58 -2.22 -10.15 4.82
N LEU A 59 -3.07 -11.02 4.28
CA LEU A 59 -2.80 -11.69 3.01
C LEU A 59 -2.67 -10.69 1.85
N LEU A 60 -3.56 -9.71 1.77
CA LEU A 60 -3.46 -8.65 0.75
C LEU A 60 -2.15 -7.86 0.87
N LEU A 61 -1.70 -7.54 2.08
CA LEU A 61 -0.44 -6.84 2.32
C LEU A 61 0.79 -7.70 1.96
N LEU A 62 0.65 -9.02 2.01
CA LEU A 62 1.69 -9.96 1.62
C LEU A 62 1.80 -10.16 0.10
N PHE A 63 0.78 -9.82 -0.69
CA PHE A 63 0.76 -10.04 -2.13
C PHE A 63 2.02 -9.52 -2.86
N PRO A 64 2.50 -8.28 -2.63
CA PRO A 64 3.69 -7.77 -3.31
C PRO A 64 4.95 -8.59 -3.00
N PHE A 65 5.07 -9.13 -1.78
CA PHE A 65 6.23 -9.92 -1.35
C PHE A 65 6.25 -11.33 -1.94
N PHE A 66 5.08 -11.84 -2.35
CA PHE A 66 4.93 -13.16 -2.98
C PHE A 66 4.61 -13.07 -4.48
N GLN A 67 4.80 -11.91 -5.10
CA GLN A 67 4.55 -11.67 -6.53
C GLN A 67 3.11 -12.03 -6.97
N VAL A 68 2.13 -11.83 -6.08
CA VAL A 68 0.71 -11.98 -6.40
C VAL A 68 0.21 -10.63 -6.90
N SER A 69 -0.12 -10.52 -8.19
CA SER A 69 -0.50 -9.24 -8.80
C SER A 69 -1.80 -8.68 -8.25
N ASP A 70 -2.78 -9.55 -8.00
CA ASP A 70 -4.14 -9.18 -7.64
C ASP A 70 -4.91 -10.40 -7.08
N PRO A 71 -6.13 -10.19 -6.53
CA PRO A 71 -6.93 -11.29 -6.01
C PRO A 71 -7.30 -12.39 -7.02
N LEU A 72 -7.35 -12.09 -8.33
CA LEU A 72 -7.60 -13.11 -9.36
C LEU A 72 -6.39 -14.04 -9.48
N ALA A 73 -5.17 -13.51 -9.45
CA ALA A 73 -3.93 -14.30 -9.49
C ALA A 73 -3.66 -15.12 -8.22
N TYR A 74 -4.35 -14.82 -7.11
CA TYR A 74 -4.14 -15.51 -5.83
C TYR A 74 -4.31 -17.02 -5.92
N GLY A 75 -5.32 -17.52 -6.63
CA GLY A 75 -5.62 -18.96 -6.70
C GLY A 75 -4.51 -19.82 -7.32
N SER A 76 -3.65 -19.21 -8.15
CA SER A 76 -2.47 -19.86 -8.75
C SER A 76 -1.17 -19.64 -7.96
N SER A 77 -1.21 -18.86 -6.87
CA SER A 77 -0.02 -18.49 -6.10
C SER A 77 0.47 -19.61 -5.18
N GLY A 78 1.74 -19.52 -4.76
CA GLY A 78 2.28 -20.37 -3.68
C GLY A 78 1.55 -20.19 -2.35
N VAL A 79 1.06 -18.97 -2.06
CA VAL A 79 0.35 -18.63 -0.82
C VAL A 79 -0.99 -19.38 -0.73
N TYR A 80 -1.69 -19.58 -1.85
CA TYR A 80 -2.94 -20.34 -1.88
C TYR A 80 -2.78 -21.79 -1.40
N LYS A 81 -1.60 -22.40 -1.62
CA LYS A 81 -1.30 -23.76 -1.12
C LYS A 81 -1.25 -23.82 0.41
N ILE A 82 -0.96 -22.69 1.06
CA ILE A 82 -0.91 -22.57 2.52
C ILE A 82 -2.31 -22.18 3.04
N ILE A 83 -2.94 -21.17 2.43
CA ILE A 83 -4.27 -20.68 2.81
C ILE A 83 -5.18 -20.71 1.59
N ALA A 84 -5.93 -21.80 1.45
CA ALA A 84 -6.86 -22.00 0.35
C ALA A 84 -8.15 -21.18 0.55
N CYS A 85 -8.17 -19.96 0.04
CA CYS A 85 -9.36 -19.10 0.00
C CYS A 85 -9.62 -18.57 -1.43
N GLY A 86 -10.90 -18.41 -1.78
CA GLY A 86 -11.28 -17.93 -3.11
C GLY A 86 -11.04 -16.43 -3.28
N LYS A 87 -10.86 -15.98 -4.52
CA LYS A 87 -10.67 -14.56 -4.88
C LYS A 87 -11.81 -13.66 -4.36
N ASP A 88 -13.02 -14.21 -4.28
CA ASP A 88 -14.23 -13.57 -3.76
C ASP A 88 -14.07 -13.11 -2.30
N VAL A 89 -13.23 -13.78 -1.52
CA VAL A 89 -12.93 -13.39 -0.13
C VAL A 89 -12.28 -12.01 -0.09
N PHE A 90 -11.34 -11.73 -0.99
CA PHE A 90 -10.65 -10.45 -1.06
C PHE A 90 -11.52 -9.38 -1.71
N TYR A 91 -12.22 -9.69 -2.80
CA TYR A 91 -13.09 -8.72 -3.46
C TYR A 91 -14.19 -8.24 -2.52
N ARG A 92 -14.84 -9.14 -1.75
CA ARG A 92 -15.84 -8.73 -0.74
C ARG A 92 -15.27 -7.82 0.34
N LEU A 93 -14.00 -7.99 0.72
CA LEU A 93 -13.35 -7.08 1.67
C LEU A 93 -13.13 -5.71 1.03
N LEU A 94 -12.47 -5.68 -0.13
CA LEU A 94 -12.10 -4.44 -0.84
C LEU A 94 -13.33 -3.63 -1.29
N SER A 95 -14.44 -4.30 -1.61
CA SER A 95 -15.68 -3.66 -2.06
C SER A 95 -16.60 -3.23 -0.91
N ASN A 96 -16.22 -3.44 0.35
CA ASN A 96 -17.09 -3.10 1.47
C ASN A 96 -17.04 -1.60 1.74
N SER A 97 -18.13 -0.90 1.42
CA SER A 97 -18.30 0.55 1.61
C SER A 97 -18.44 0.98 3.07
N VAL A 98 -18.70 0.05 4.00
CA VAL A 98 -18.76 0.34 5.44
C VAL A 98 -17.36 0.55 6.02
N ILE A 99 -16.32 0.01 5.38
CA ILE A 99 -14.95 0.12 5.88
C ILE A 99 -14.42 1.54 5.63
N ASN A 100 -14.03 2.23 6.70
CA ASN A 100 -13.40 3.55 6.59
C ASN A 100 -11.91 3.40 6.25
N TRP A 101 -11.63 3.15 4.96
CA TRP A 101 -10.27 2.92 4.45
C TRP A 101 -9.32 4.10 4.69
N ARG A 102 -9.82 5.34 4.62
CA ARG A 102 -9.00 6.54 4.81
C ARG A 102 -8.51 6.66 6.25
N GLN A 103 -9.43 6.55 7.21
CA GLN A 103 -9.06 6.59 8.64
C GLN A 103 -8.19 5.39 9.03
N PHE A 104 -8.46 4.22 8.44
CA PHE A 104 -7.63 3.04 8.59
C PHE A 104 -6.19 3.31 8.12
N GLY A 105 -6.02 3.84 6.90
CA GLY A 105 -4.71 4.22 6.35
C GLY A 105 -3.95 5.19 7.24
N TYR A 106 -4.60 6.25 7.75
CA TYR A 106 -3.96 7.17 8.70
C TYR A 106 -3.53 6.48 10.00
N SER A 107 -4.36 5.58 10.53
CA SER A 107 -4.04 4.87 11.77
C SER A 107 -2.82 3.97 11.63
N ILE A 108 -2.70 3.27 10.50
CA ILE A 108 -1.54 2.44 10.20
C ILE A 108 -0.30 3.31 9.97
N THR A 109 -0.42 4.36 9.15
CA THR A 109 0.70 5.23 8.82
C THR A 109 1.24 5.97 10.05
N GLY A 110 0.36 6.46 10.92
CA GLY A 110 0.76 7.06 12.19
C GLY A 110 1.46 6.09 13.14
N GLN A 111 1.14 4.79 13.09
CA GLN A 111 1.89 3.78 13.86
C GLN A 111 3.27 3.53 13.27
N LEU A 112 3.40 3.51 11.93
CA LEU A 112 4.68 3.37 11.26
C LEU A 112 5.61 4.55 11.56
N ILE A 113 5.12 5.79 11.44
CA ILE A 113 5.88 6.99 11.78
C ILE A 113 6.39 6.90 13.23
N LYS A 114 5.52 6.60 14.19
CA LYS A 114 5.91 6.46 15.61
C LYS A 114 6.91 5.35 15.88
N LYS A 115 6.88 4.27 15.08
CA LYS A 115 7.84 3.17 15.20
C LYS A 115 9.21 3.60 14.68
N THR A 116 9.25 4.24 13.51
CA THR A 116 10.49 4.78 12.95
C THR A 116 11.11 5.83 13.87
N GLU A 117 10.31 6.77 14.39
CA GLU A 117 10.78 7.80 15.34
C GLU A 117 11.36 7.22 16.64
N ARG A 118 10.96 6.01 17.06
CA ARG A 118 11.50 5.34 18.26
C ARG A 118 12.76 4.52 17.97
N SER A 119 12.95 4.12 16.72
CA SER A 119 14.12 3.36 16.28
C SER A 119 15.28 4.26 15.84
N ASP A 120 15.00 5.54 15.61
CA ASP A 120 16.02 6.56 15.38
C ASP A 120 16.59 7.07 16.71
N ASP A 121 17.81 6.63 17.03
CA ASP A 121 18.57 7.13 18.19
C ASP A 121 19.12 8.54 17.97
N GLU A 122 19.22 9.00 16.72
CA GLU A 122 19.73 10.33 16.37
C GLU A 122 18.75 11.17 15.54
N PRO A 123 18.46 12.42 15.96
CA PRO A 123 17.60 13.33 15.22
C PRO A 123 18.21 13.65 13.85
N SER A 124 17.40 13.51 12.80
CA SER A 124 17.78 13.90 11.44
C SER A 124 18.01 15.41 11.36
N GLU A 125 19.14 15.82 10.77
CA GLU A 125 19.39 17.23 10.38
C GLU A 125 18.55 17.66 9.17
N ASN A 126 18.06 16.69 8.37
CA ASN A 126 17.20 16.98 7.22
C ASN A 126 15.83 17.50 7.64
N PRO A 127 15.22 18.41 6.85
CA PRO A 127 13.92 18.96 7.18
C PRO A 127 12.81 17.90 7.07
N ARG A 128 11.80 18.05 7.92
CA ARG A 128 10.52 17.34 7.81
C ARG A 128 9.62 18.11 6.85
N CYS A 129 9.01 17.43 5.87
CA CYS A 129 8.13 18.09 4.91
C CYS A 129 6.93 17.23 4.50
N LEU A 130 5.89 17.92 4.03
CA LEU A 130 4.79 17.31 3.31
C LEU A 130 5.06 17.46 1.81
N ILE A 131 5.07 16.34 1.10
CA ILE A 131 5.30 16.29 -0.35
C ILE A 131 3.96 15.99 -1.00
N ILE A 132 3.57 16.85 -1.94
CA ILE A 132 2.37 16.68 -2.76
C ILE A 132 2.82 16.59 -4.20
N ASP A 133 2.46 15.50 -4.88
CA ASP A 133 2.80 15.28 -6.29
C ASP A 133 1.66 14.56 -6.99
N ASP A 134 1.38 14.94 -8.24
CA ASP A 134 0.36 14.30 -9.06
C ASP A 134 0.97 13.26 -10.01
N THR A 135 0.24 12.18 -10.27
CA THR A 135 0.66 11.18 -11.24
C THR A 135 -0.50 10.76 -12.14
N ASP A 136 -0.17 10.44 -13.37
CA ASP A 136 -1.10 9.84 -14.32
C ASP A 136 -1.48 8.44 -13.82
N PHE A 137 -2.77 8.22 -13.53
CA PHE A 137 -3.29 6.94 -13.06
C PHE A 137 -4.16 6.28 -14.14
N PRO A 138 -3.53 5.58 -15.12
CA PRO A 138 -4.23 4.97 -16.24
C PRO A 138 -5.16 3.86 -15.77
N LYS A 139 -6.32 3.76 -16.42
CA LYS A 139 -7.32 2.72 -16.18
C LYS A 139 -7.77 2.09 -17.48
N THR A 140 -8.14 0.83 -17.39
CA THR A 140 -8.76 0.06 -18.46
C THR A 140 -10.17 -0.33 -18.04
N GLY A 141 -11.15 -0.20 -18.92
CA GLY A 141 -12.53 -0.59 -18.67
C GLY A 141 -13.53 0.39 -19.28
N LYS A 142 -14.83 0.06 -19.17
CA LYS A 142 -15.93 0.86 -19.73
C LYS A 142 -16.91 1.39 -18.68
N CYS A 143 -16.93 0.81 -17.50
CA CYS A 143 -17.91 1.09 -16.45
C CYS A 143 -17.21 1.43 -15.14
N LEU A 144 -16.42 2.50 -15.14
CA LEU A 144 -15.84 3.07 -13.93
C LEU A 144 -16.51 4.40 -13.69
N GLU A 145 -17.08 4.58 -12.50
CA GLU A 145 -17.75 5.82 -12.13
C GLU A 145 -16.75 6.99 -12.10
N LEU A 146 -17.18 8.15 -12.60
CA LEU A 146 -16.41 9.40 -12.65
C LEU A 146 -15.08 9.32 -13.42
N ILE A 147 -14.84 8.26 -14.19
CA ILE A 147 -13.63 8.14 -15.00
C ILE A 147 -13.66 9.12 -16.19
N GLY A 148 -12.53 9.78 -16.43
CA GLY A 148 -12.37 10.74 -17.51
C GLY A 148 -11.18 10.40 -18.41
N LYS A 149 -10.92 11.30 -19.36
CA LYS A 149 -9.63 11.35 -20.05
C LYS A 149 -8.76 12.38 -19.38
N VAL A 150 -7.47 12.07 -19.29
CA VAL A 150 -6.44 12.90 -18.67
C VAL A 150 -5.32 13.11 -19.69
N PHE A 151 -4.88 14.34 -19.89
CA PHE A 151 -3.75 14.61 -20.77
C PHE A 151 -2.43 14.29 -20.06
N SER A 152 -1.74 13.26 -20.56
CA SER A 152 -0.42 12.87 -20.07
C SER A 152 0.64 13.69 -20.78
N HIS A 153 1.28 14.63 -20.08
CA HIS A 153 2.43 15.38 -20.60
C HIS A 153 3.65 14.48 -20.85
N VAL A 154 3.75 13.35 -20.13
CA VAL A 154 4.83 12.36 -20.32
C VAL A 154 4.72 11.66 -21.67
N THR A 155 3.49 11.28 -22.06
CA THR A 155 3.26 10.54 -23.31
C THR A 155 2.71 11.39 -24.46
N GLY A 156 2.41 12.66 -24.19
CA GLY A 156 1.86 13.62 -25.16
C GLY A 156 0.45 13.29 -25.66
N LYS A 157 -0.33 12.52 -24.89
CA LYS A 157 -1.66 12.04 -25.31
C LYS A 157 -2.66 11.96 -24.17
N CYS A 158 -3.94 12.02 -24.51
CA CYS A 158 -5.02 11.75 -23.56
C CYS A 158 -5.11 10.25 -23.26
N ILE A 159 -5.03 9.89 -21.97
CA ILE A 159 -5.21 8.53 -21.46
C ILE A 159 -6.55 8.43 -20.73
N LEU A 160 -7.18 7.25 -20.74
CA LEU A 160 -8.33 6.98 -19.90
C LEU A 160 -7.84 6.73 -18.47
N GLY A 161 -8.31 7.51 -17.48
CA GLY A 161 -7.79 7.41 -16.12
C GLY A 161 -8.13 8.61 -15.24
N PHE A 162 -7.31 8.79 -14.19
CA PHE A 162 -7.40 9.90 -13.25
C PHE A 162 -6.04 10.60 -13.13
N LYS A 163 -6.04 11.88 -12.75
CA LYS A 163 -4.88 12.49 -12.08
C LYS A 163 -4.96 12.10 -10.62
N ALA A 164 -4.02 11.29 -10.16
CA ALA A 164 -3.94 10.89 -8.77
C ALA A 164 -2.98 11.82 -8.03
N LEU A 165 -3.51 12.61 -7.11
CA LEU A 165 -2.74 13.49 -6.25
C LEU A 165 -2.37 12.71 -5.00
N PHE A 166 -1.08 12.60 -4.71
CA PHE A 166 -0.57 11.87 -3.55
C PHE A 166 0.03 12.84 -2.53
N LEU A 167 -0.25 12.59 -1.25
CA LEU A 167 0.35 13.30 -0.13
C LEU A 167 1.25 12.33 0.64
N CYS A 168 2.50 12.70 0.77
CA CYS A 168 3.51 11.98 1.54
C CYS A 168 4.06 12.86 2.67
N TYR A 169 4.39 12.23 3.80
CA TYR A 169 5.18 12.84 4.87
C TYR A 169 6.61 12.32 4.80
N PHE A 170 7.55 13.23 4.70
CA PHE A 170 8.97 12.94 4.76
C PHE A 170 9.52 13.46 6.09
N ASP A 171 10.17 12.59 6.85
CA ASP A 171 10.69 12.93 8.18
C ASP A 171 12.18 13.33 8.19
N GLY A 172 12.79 13.41 7.00
CA GLY A 172 14.22 13.64 6.82
C GLY A 172 15.00 12.38 6.41
N LYS A 173 14.44 11.18 6.60
CA LYS A 173 15.06 9.89 6.25
C LYS A 173 14.10 8.95 5.53
N SER A 174 12.86 8.88 6.02
CA SER A 174 11.79 8.00 5.58
C SER A 174 10.65 8.79 4.93
N CYS A 175 9.98 8.17 3.95
CA CYS A 175 8.82 8.74 3.27
C CYS A 175 7.59 7.85 3.51
N PHE A 176 6.52 8.45 4.04
CA PHE A 176 5.28 7.76 4.40
C PHE A 176 4.13 8.27 3.54
N ALA A 177 3.44 7.37 2.85
CA ALA A 177 2.22 7.72 2.13
C ALA A 177 1.10 8.05 3.13
N LEU A 178 0.65 9.30 3.16
CA LEU A 178 -0.39 9.75 4.09
C LEU A 178 -1.77 9.63 3.46
N ASP A 179 -1.94 10.15 2.25
CA ASP A 179 -3.26 10.27 1.62
C ASP A 179 -3.17 10.37 0.11
N PHE A 180 -4.31 10.22 -0.56
CA PHE A 180 -4.45 10.47 -1.98
C PHE A 180 -5.86 10.93 -2.37
N SER A 181 -5.98 11.55 -3.53
CA SER A 181 -7.26 11.85 -4.17
C SER A 181 -7.19 11.62 -5.68
N PHE A 182 -8.30 11.16 -6.26
CA PHE A 182 -8.44 11.00 -7.69
C PHE A 182 -9.22 12.18 -8.27
N HIS A 183 -8.68 12.76 -9.34
CA HIS A 183 -9.26 13.89 -10.04
C HIS A 183 -9.47 13.53 -11.51
N GLY A 184 -10.66 13.84 -12.01
CA GLY A 184 -10.89 13.89 -13.46
C GLY A 184 -10.48 15.26 -13.98
N GLU A 185 -9.89 15.30 -15.16
CA GLU A 185 -9.70 16.57 -15.86
C GLU A 185 -11.01 16.98 -16.54
N LYS A 186 -11.33 18.26 -16.46
CA LYS A 186 -12.42 18.82 -17.26
C LYS A 186 -11.92 18.90 -18.70
N VAL A 187 -12.58 18.16 -19.58
CA VAL A 187 -12.41 18.25 -21.04
C VAL A 187 -13.19 19.43 -21.56
#